data_AF-T1PB92-F1
#
_entry.id   AF-T1PB92-F1
#
_cell.length_a   1.000
_cell.length_b   1.000
_cell.length_c   1.000
_cell.angle_alpha   90.00
_cell.angle_beta   90.00
_cell.angle_gamma   90.00
#
_symmetry.space_group_name_H-M   'P 1'
#
loop_
_entity.id
_entity.type
_entity.pdbx_description
1 polymer ?
#
loop_
_entity_poly.entity_id
_entity_poly.type
_entity_poly.pdbx_seq_one_letter_code
_entity_poly.pdbx_strand_id
1 'polypeptide(L)'
;MDCTEHDPFECEFFCNATKAISKNLLINNYALNSIIKLLMVIENPKSLDSCTNLTPNNFKLNEYRDTEMWIDHATNIVQPLLHSGLMDCLRNLQKAKGEMRDADFLHKLCILIDANAFEVSSKVTGDSLKGLYVHASKMPHHCVPNTATAIDDDYNMKIYAAVPIKAGEVIYNSYTNPLMGTVQRQHHLRLTRHIECQCFRCRDPTELDTHMSSLKCKQCPDGYAICSHGKWQCLDCQAIIDPVFAQKLLVQASEDIGNANGDVMTYEELLRKYSSDFHPNHFLLIDIKQNIATVLRAVLINSMREPNKDILRRRLELCEEILPVVRAVIPGYSKLYAIALYEYLLSFLELAELDFRSKEIPKDMYIEKLHVAREIALESKDLLSFEPPNSPEGHLVRRIAIQQEQIEESLSKFENK
;
A
#
# COMPACT_ATOMS: atom_id res chain seq x y z
N MET A 1 -8.01 -12.18 30.79
CA MET A 1 -8.05 -10.79 30.30
C MET A 1 -8.19 -9.90 31.52
N ASP A 2 -7.11 -9.76 32.29
CA ASP A 2 -7.02 -8.75 33.34
C ASP A 2 -6.05 -7.72 32.81
N CYS A 3 -6.59 -6.66 32.21
CA CYS A 3 -5.77 -5.54 31.77
C CYS A 3 -5.30 -4.82 33.03
N THR A 4 -3.98 -4.72 33.22
CA THR A 4 -3.37 -4.15 34.43
C THR A 4 -3.39 -2.62 34.42
N GLU A 5 -3.61 -2.03 33.25
CA GLU A 5 -3.68 -0.58 33.05
C GLU A 5 -4.99 -0.25 32.37
N HIS A 6 -5.78 0.64 32.97
CA HIS A 6 -6.99 1.16 32.37
C HIS A 6 -6.92 2.68 32.30
N ASP A 7 -7.54 3.28 31.28
CA ASP A 7 -7.75 4.71 31.26
C ASP A 7 -8.73 5.10 32.39
N PRO A 8 -8.34 5.96 33.34
CA PRO A 8 -9.18 6.29 34.49
C PRO A 8 -10.52 6.90 34.11
N PHE A 9 -10.57 7.71 33.03
CA PHE A 9 -11.79 8.34 32.57
C PHE A 9 -12.74 7.31 31.95
N GLU A 10 -12.23 6.43 31.09
CA GLU A 10 -13.04 5.36 30.50
C GLU A 10 -13.57 4.42 31.57
N CYS A 11 -12.75 4.04 32.57
CA CYS A 11 -13.20 3.25 33.70
C CYS A 11 -14.32 3.92 34.49
N GLU A 12 -14.16 5.19 34.87
CA GLU A 12 -15.18 5.93 35.59
C GLU A 12 -16.47 6.05 34.76
N PHE A 13 -16.33 6.37 33.47
CA PHE A 13 -17.45 6.46 32.54
C PHE A 13 -18.22 5.15 32.47
N PHE A 14 -17.55 4.03 32.17
CA PHE A 14 -18.23 2.74 32.00
C PHE A 14 -18.75 2.15 33.31
N CYS A 15 -18.11 2.43 34.46
CA CYS A 15 -18.67 2.07 35.78
C CYS A 15 -20.04 2.73 36.00
N ASN A 16 -20.18 4.00 35.62
CA ASN A 16 -21.43 4.75 35.77
C ASN A 16 -22.44 4.46 34.65
N ALA A 17 -21.95 4.16 33.44
CA ALA A 17 -22.76 3.84 32.25
C ALA A 17 -23.00 2.33 32.07
N THR A 18 -22.74 1.50 33.10
CA THR A 18 -22.74 0.01 33.05
C THR A 18 -24.01 -0.63 32.46
N LYS A 19 -25.15 0.08 32.45
CA LYS A 19 -26.42 -0.43 31.89
C LYS A 19 -26.59 -0.18 30.40
N ALA A 20 -25.77 0.68 29.80
CA ALA A 20 -25.94 1.18 28.43
C ALA A 20 -25.09 0.44 27.38
N ILE A 21 -24.23 -0.50 27.78
CA ILE A 21 -23.53 -1.37 26.83
C ILE A 21 -23.18 -2.71 27.47
N SER A 22 -23.54 -3.81 26.80
CA SER A 22 -23.27 -5.15 27.32
C SER A 22 -21.91 -5.67 26.86
N LYS A 23 -21.22 -6.41 27.73
CA LYS A 23 -19.96 -7.09 27.38
C LYS A 23 -20.14 -8.05 26.18
N ASN A 24 -21.28 -8.72 26.10
CA ASN A 24 -21.58 -9.65 25.00
C ASN A 24 -21.65 -8.93 23.66
N LEU A 25 -22.19 -7.70 23.62
CA LEU A 25 -22.21 -6.90 22.39
C LEU A 25 -20.79 -6.61 21.90
N LEU A 26 -19.88 -6.23 22.81
CA LEU A 26 -18.48 -5.92 22.47
C LEU A 26 -17.71 -7.16 22.00
N ILE A 27 -17.90 -8.30 22.67
CA ILE A 27 -17.24 -9.57 22.30
C ILE A 27 -17.72 -10.07 20.93
N ASN A 28 -19.02 -9.93 20.66
CA ASN A 28 -19.61 -10.44 19.42
C ASN A 28 -19.48 -9.46 18.26
N ASN A 29 -19.05 -8.21 18.51
CA ASN A 29 -18.99 -7.17 17.49
C ASN A 29 -17.75 -6.26 17.65
N TYR A 30 -16.62 -6.77 17.16
CA TYR A 30 -15.33 -6.07 17.21
C TYR A 30 -15.31 -4.75 16.42
N ALA A 31 -16.20 -4.56 15.44
CA ALA A 31 -16.28 -3.32 14.66
C ALA A 31 -16.62 -2.10 15.54
N LEU A 32 -17.25 -2.34 16.70
CA LEU A 32 -17.59 -1.28 17.67
C LEU A 32 -16.37 -0.66 18.36
N ASN A 33 -15.23 -1.36 18.42
CA ASN A 33 -14.10 -0.93 19.24
C ASN A 33 -13.53 0.42 18.77
N SER A 34 -13.36 0.61 17.47
CA SER A 34 -12.77 1.84 16.92
C SER A 34 -13.66 3.05 17.16
N ILE A 35 -14.97 2.91 16.93
CA ILE A 35 -15.93 3.98 17.13
C ILE A 35 -16.10 4.30 18.62
N ILE A 36 -16.18 3.30 19.50
CA ILE A 36 -16.31 3.53 20.95
C ILE A 36 -15.09 4.28 21.46
N LYS A 37 -13.87 3.90 21.02
CA LYS A 37 -12.66 4.63 21.41
C LYS A 37 -12.73 6.10 21.00
N LEU A 38 -13.17 6.40 19.78
CA LEU A 38 -13.35 7.78 19.34
C LEU A 38 -14.45 8.52 20.14
N LEU A 39 -15.58 7.86 20.44
CA LEU A 39 -16.63 8.44 21.28
C LEU A 39 -16.10 8.79 22.68
N MET A 40 -15.28 7.93 23.29
CA MET A 40 -14.65 8.20 24.60
C MET A 40 -13.69 9.38 24.54
N VAL A 41 -12.90 9.50 23.47
CA VAL A 41 -11.98 10.62 23.29
C VAL A 41 -12.73 11.94 23.14
N ILE A 42 -13.86 11.95 22.44
CA ILE A 42 -14.74 13.13 22.33
C ILE A 42 -15.45 13.43 23.66
N GLU A 43 -15.88 12.40 24.39
CA GLU A 43 -16.57 12.58 25.67
C GLU A 43 -15.63 13.12 26.77
N ASN A 44 -14.35 12.77 26.72
CA ASN A 44 -13.34 13.21 27.67
C ASN A 44 -12.89 14.66 27.40
N PRO A 45 -13.18 15.62 28.31
CA PRO A 45 -12.82 17.03 28.11
C PRO A 45 -11.33 17.27 27.96
N LYS A 46 -10.47 16.38 28.50
CA LYS A 46 -9.01 16.51 28.41
C LYS A 46 -8.45 16.12 27.05
N SER A 47 -9.18 15.32 26.27
CA SER A 47 -8.73 14.83 24.96
C SER A 47 -9.58 15.31 23.79
N LEU A 48 -10.69 16.00 24.05
CA LEU A 48 -11.57 16.54 23.02
C LEU A 48 -10.81 17.39 21.99
N ASP A 49 -9.93 18.28 22.45
CA ASP A 49 -9.11 19.15 21.58
C ASP A 49 -8.22 18.35 20.64
N SER A 50 -7.77 17.16 21.06
CA SER A 50 -6.94 16.27 20.25
C SER A 50 -7.67 15.74 19.02
N CYS A 51 -9.01 15.69 19.01
CA CYS A 51 -9.80 15.16 17.89
C CYS A 51 -10.56 16.22 17.07
N THR A 52 -10.45 17.50 17.45
CA THR A 52 -11.14 18.63 16.76
C THR A 52 -10.89 18.67 15.25
N ASN A 53 -9.74 18.20 14.80
CA ASN A 53 -9.36 18.19 13.39
C ASN A 53 -9.89 17.00 12.60
N LEU A 54 -10.40 15.96 13.26
CA LEU A 54 -10.97 14.78 12.60
C LEU A 54 -12.38 15.04 12.08
N THR A 55 -13.07 16.06 12.60
CA THR A 55 -14.45 16.40 12.26
C THR A 55 -14.51 17.70 11.44
N PRO A 56 -14.23 17.68 10.13
CA PRO A 56 -14.29 18.88 9.32
C PRO A 56 -15.70 19.48 9.35
N ASN A 57 -15.77 20.81 9.39
CA ASN A 57 -17.03 21.56 9.40
C ASN A 57 -17.86 21.32 8.14
N ASN A 58 -17.21 21.02 7.00
CA ASN A 58 -17.85 20.84 5.69
C ASN A 58 -17.93 19.36 5.26
N PHE A 59 -18.14 18.44 6.20
CA PHE A 59 -18.30 17.02 5.87
C PHE A 59 -19.62 16.74 5.15
N LYS A 60 -19.56 16.25 3.90
CA LYS A 60 -20.73 16.00 3.07
C LYS A 60 -21.32 14.61 3.28
N LEU A 61 -21.92 14.39 4.45
CA LEU A 61 -22.50 13.08 4.84
C LEU A 61 -23.44 12.49 3.78
N ASN A 62 -24.21 13.35 3.09
CA ASN A 62 -25.19 12.90 2.10
C ASN A 62 -24.55 12.22 0.86
N GLU A 63 -23.28 12.47 0.56
CA GLU A 63 -22.58 11.80 -0.56
C GLU A 63 -22.38 10.30 -0.29
N TYR A 64 -22.48 9.88 0.99
CA TYR A 64 -22.28 8.49 1.41
C TYR A 64 -23.57 7.71 1.65
N ARG A 65 -24.75 8.35 1.62
CA ARG A 65 -26.02 7.66 1.92
C ARG A 65 -26.28 6.52 0.95
N ASP A 66 -26.84 5.43 1.47
CA ASP A 66 -27.25 4.24 0.72
C ASP A 66 -26.10 3.52 -0.04
N THR A 67 -24.85 3.91 0.20
CA THR A 67 -23.67 3.16 -0.26
C THR A 67 -23.52 1.84 0.50
N GLU A 68 -22.78 0.88 -0.06
CA GLU A 68 -22.46 -0.37 0.65
C GLU A 68 -21.81 -0.12 2.01
N MET A 69 -20.90 0.86 2.09
CA MET A 69 -20.29 1.29 3.35
C MET A 69 -21.33 1.82 4.35
N TRP A 70 -22.30 2.61 3.89
CA TRP A 70 -23.38 3.09 4.76
C TRP A 70 -24.22 1.92 5.31
N ILE A 71 -24.57 0.96 4.46
CA ILE A 71 -25.36 -0.22 4.87
C ILE A 71 -24.57 -1.07 5.87
N ASP A 72 -23.26 -1.26 5.63
CA ASP A 72 -22.36 -1.97 6.53
C ASP A 72 -22.27 -1.28 7.90
N HIS A 73 -22.00 0.03 7.92
CA HIS A 73 -21.98 0.83 9.15
C HIS A 73 -23.31 0.77 9.88
N ALA A 74 -24.44 0.86 9.15
CA ALA A 74 -25.77 0.81 9.74
C ALA A 74 -25.98 -0.50 10.50
N THR A 75 -25.69 -1.61 9.82
CA THR A 75 -25.92 -2.97 10.32
C THR A 75 -24.97 -3.33 11.46
N ASN A 76 -23.68 -3.05 11.28
CA ASN A 76 -22.63 -3.57 12.14
C ASN A 76 -22.23 -2.60 13.24
N ILE A 77 -22.54 -1.30 13.13
CA ILE A 77 -22.07 -0.29 14.09
C ILE A 77 -23.18 0.58 14.63
N VAL A 78 -23.87 1.32 13.76
CA VAL A 78 -24.80 2.38 14.15
C VAL A 78 -26.01 1.82 14.88
N GLN A 79 -26.73 0.86 14.29
CA GLN A 79 -27.92 0.27 14.94
C GLN A 79 -27.57 -0.43 16.26
N PRO A 80 -26.51 -1.26 16.34
CA PRO A 80 -26.09 -1.85 17.62
C PRO A 80 -25.80 -0.83 18.73
N LEU A 81 -25.16 0.30 18.41
CA LEU A 81 -24.87 1.36 19.39
C LEU A 81 -26.10 2.18 19.78
N LEU A 82 -27.03 2.40 18.85
CA LEU A 82 -28.30 3.07 19.19
C LEU A 82 -29.15 2.19 20.11
N HIS A 83 -29.24 0.89 19.83
CA HIS A 83 -30.01 -0.04 20.66
C HIS A 83 -29.38 -0.31 22.02
N SER A 84 -28.06 -0.10 22.18
CA SER A 84 -27.41 -0.29 23.47
C SER A 84 -27.81 0.79 24.50
N GLY A 85 -28.17 1.99 24.03
CA GLY A 85 -28.42 3.17 24.87
C GLY A 85 -27.15 3.94 25.25
N LEU A 86 -25.98 3.56 24.72
CA LEU A 86 -24.70 4.24 25.00
C LEU A 86 -24.77 5.74 24.65
N MET A 87 -25.45 6.09 23.56
CA MET A 87 -25.55 7.46 23.08
C MET A 87 -26.22 8.43 24.07
N ASP A 88 -27.12 7.92 24.92
CA ASP A 88 -27.81 8.71 25.94
C ASP A 88 -26.90 9.08 27.12
N CYS A 89 -25.78 8.35 27.27
CA CYS A 89 -24.82 8.55 28.35
C CYS A 89 -23.70 9.56 27.98
N LEU A 90 -23.56 9.93 26.70
CA LEU A 90 -22.45 10.73 26.18
C LEU A 90 -22.78 12.23 26.14
N ARG A 91 -22.71 12.90 27.30
CA ARG A 91 -23.21 14.29 27.46
C ARG A 91 -22.37 15.32 26.69
N ASN A 92 -21.06 15.18 26.70
CA ASN A 92 -20.17 16.10 25.96
C ASN A 92 -20.25 15.84 24.46
N LEU A 93 -20.42 14.58 24.07
CA LEU A 93 -20.67 14.21 22.69
C LEU A 93 -21.97 14.84 22.14
N GLN A 94 -23.06 14.82 22.92
CA GLN A 94 -24.32 15.46 22.50
C GLN A 94 -24.13 16.96 22.23
N LYS A 95 -23.26 17.64 23.00
CA LYS A 95 -22.89 19.03 22.72
C LYS A 95 -22.07 19.16 21.42
N ALA A 96 -21.09 18.28 21.21
CA ALA A 96 -20.24 18.30 20.02
C ALA A 96 -21.00 17.98 18.72
N LYS A 97 -22.02 17.12 18.80
CA LYS A 97 -22.89 16.74 17.68
C LYS A 97 -23.81 17.89 17.22
N GLY A 98 -24.21 18.77 18.14
CA GLY A 98 -25.20 19.81 17.88
C GLY A 98 -26.56 19.21 17.50
N GLU A 99 -27.19 19.75 16.46
CA GLU A 99 -28.54 19.35 16.02
C GLU A 99 -28.56 18.06 15.16
N MET A 100 -27.41 17.46 14.87
CA MET A 100 -27.35 16.25 14.05
C MET A 100 -28.01 15.06 14.76
N ARG A 101 -28.70 14.19 14.02
CA ARG A 101 -29.28 12.94 14.57
C ARG A 101 -28.16 11.98 14.99
N ASP A 102 -28.36 11.20 16.06
CA ASP A 102 -27.33 10.26 16.55
C ASP A 102 -26.87 9.28 15.46
N ALA A 103 -27.81 8.73 14.70
CA ALA A 103 -27.48 7.83 13.59
C ALA A 103 -26.57 8.50 12.54
N ASP A 104 -26.91 9.72 12.11
CA ASP A 104 -26.13 10.47 11.12
C ASP A 104 -24.74 10.83 11.67
N PHE A 105 -24.64 11.15 12.96
CA PHE A 105 -23.37 11.47 13.60
C PHE A 105 -22.48 10.23 13.73
N LEU A 106 -23.03 9.08 14.11
CA LEU A 106 -22.28 7.83 14.15
C LEU A 106 -21.78 7.44 12.76
N HIS A 107 -22.62 7.54 11.72
CA HIS A 107 -22.16 7.34 10.33
C HIS A 107 -21.02 8.29 9.97
N LYS A 108 -21.15 9.58 10.27
CA LYS A 108 -20.08 10.56 10.05
C LYS A 108 -18.77 10.11 10.70
N LEU A 109 -18.80 9.69 11.96
CA LEU A 109 -17.59 9.25 12.67
C LEU A 109 -16.99 7.97 12.07
N CYS A 110 -17.81 6.97 11.73
CA CYS A 110 -17.33 5.74 11.07
C CYS A 110 -16.63 6.05 9.75
N ILE A 111 -17.26 6.89 8.90
CA ILE A 111 -16.68 7.32 7.63
C ILE A 111 -15.37 8.07 7.85
N LEU A 112 -15.30 8.92 8.88
CA LEU A 112 -14.06 9.65 9.20
C LEU A 112 -12.95 8.71 9.68
N ILE A 113 -13.26 7.66 10.45
CA ILE A 113 -12.28 6.65 10.83
C ILE A 113 -11.78 5.93 9.58
N ASP A 114 -12.68 5.44 8.72
CA ASP A 114 -12.31 4.76 7.47
C ASP A 114 -11.55 5.70 6.51
N ALA A 115 -11.81 7.01 6.61
CA ALA A 115 -11.18 8.06 5.84
C ALA A 115 -9.74 8.40 6.27
N ASN A 116 -9.43 8.24 7.56
CA ASN A 116 -8.26 8.85 8.16
C ASN A 116 -7.36 7.86 8.91
N ALA A 117 -7.82 6.63 9.11
CA ALA A 117 -7.02 5.58 9.71
C ALA A 117 -5.91 5.12 8.78
N PHE A 118 -4.78 4.80 9.40
CA PHE A 118 -3.64 4.14 8.80
C PHE A 118 -3.67 2.68 9.21
N GLU A 119 -3.22 1.82 8.31
CA GLU A 119 -2.99 0.41 8.62
C GLU A 119 -1.78 0.27 9.55
N VAL A 120 -1.94 -0.52 10.61
CA VAL A 120 -0.93 -0.77 11.63
C VAL A 120 -0.91 -2.27 11.93
N SER A 121 0.26 -2.89 12.05
CA SER A 121 0.34 -4.32 12.39
C SER A 121 0.21 -4.55 13.90
N SER A 122 -0.64 -5.48 14.30
CA SER A 122 -0.78 -5.95 15.68
C SER A 122 0.47 -6.69 16.14
N LYS A 123 1.07 -6.26 17.26
CA LYS A 123 2.17 -7.02 17.90
C LYS A 123 1.77 -8.41 18.37
N VAL A 124 0.51 -8.59 18.74
CA VAL A 124 0.04 -9.79 19.44
C VAL A 124 -0.39 -10.85 18.44
N THR A 125 -1.14 -10.45 17.42
CA THR A 125 -1.78 -11.38 16.48
C THR A 125 -1.18 -11.32 15.08
N GLY A 126 -0.41 -10.27 14.75
CA GLY A 126 0.06 -10.00 13.39
C GLY A 126 -1.01 -9.43 12.46
N ASP A 127 -2.25 -9.31 12.91
CA ASP A 127 -3.36 -8.79 12.12
C ASP A 127 -3.23 -7.29 11.84
N SER A 128 -3.91 -6.84 10.79
CA SER A 128 -4.06 -5.42 10.46
C SER A 128 -5.03 -4.72 11.43
N LEU A 129 -4.58 -3.61 12.01
CA LEU A 129 -5.31 -2.70 12.89
C LEU A 129 -5.49 -1.34 12.22
N LYS A 130 -6.46 -0.56 12.72
CA LYS A 130 -6.66 0.85 12.34
C LYS A 130 -6.03 1.78 13.38
N GLY A 131 -5.02 2.55 12.99
CA GLY A 131 -4.41 3.60 13.79
C GLY A 131 -4.83 5.00 13.32
N LEU A 132 -5.36 5.82 14.22
CA LEU A 132 -5.80 7.18 13.89
C LEU A 132 -4.78 8.22 14.39
N TYR A 133 -4.06 8.83 13.44
CA TYR A 133 -2.97 9.77 13.71
C TYR A 133 -3.36 11.18 13.28
N VAL A 134 -3.96 11.93 14.19
CA VAL A 134 -4.66 13.21 13.89
C VAL A 134 -3.84 14.19 13.03
N HIS A 135 -2.54 14.32 13.29
CA HIS A 135 -1.68 15.20 12.49
C HIS A 135 -1.39 14.63 11.10
N ALA A 136 -1.14 13.33 11.01
CA ALA A 136 -0.86 12.64 9.75
C ALA A 136 -2.09 12.60 8.83
N SER A 137 -3.29 12.42 9.41
CA SER A 137 -4.57 12.40 8.70
C SER A 137 -4.87 13.71 7.98
N LYS A 138 -4.17 14.81 8.29
CA LYS A 138 -4.30 16.10 7.58
C LYS A 138 -3.56 16.15 6.25
N MET A 139 -2.59 15.27 6.02
CA MET A 139 -1.78 15.30 4.81
C MET A 139 -2.66 14.96 3.61
N PRO A 140 -2.82 15.86 2.62
CA PRO A 140 -3.63 15.59 1.44
C PRO A 140 -3.06 14.46 0.58
N HIS A 141 -3.94 13.92 -0.26
CA HIS A 141 -3.56 12.91 -1.26
C HIS A 141 -2.72 13.50 -2.39
N HIS A 142 -1.70 12.76 -2.81
CA HIS A 142 -1.09 12.86 -4.13
C HIS A 142 -0.69 11.46 -4.63
N CYS A 143 -0.91 11.14 -5.91
CA CYS A 143 -0.58 9.81 -6.46
C CYS A 143 0.94 9.56 -6.61
N VAL A 144 1.74 10.59 -6.34
CA VAL A 144 3.21 10.58 -6.24
C VAL A 144 3.57 11.30 -4.94
N PRO A 145 3.49 10.63 -3.78
CA PRO A 145 3.66 11.28 -2.49
C PRO A 145 5.10 11.79 -2.31
N ASN A 146 5.29 12.77 -1.43
CA ASN A 146 6.61 13.28 -1.06
C ASN A 146 7.03 12.90 0.36
N THR A 147 6.27 12.03 1.02
CA THR A 147 6.56 11.49 2.35
C THR A 147 6.65 9.97 2.38
N ALA A 148 7.45 9.45 3.29
CA ALA A 148 7.45 8.05 3.72
C ALA A 148 6.98 7.97 5.18
N THR A 149 6.18 6.95 5.50
CA THR A 149 5.60 6.75 6.82
C THR A 149 6.18 5.50 7.47
N ALA A 150 6.60 5.62 8.74
CA ALA A 150 7.06 4.51 9.56
C ALA A 150 6.28 4.49 10.87
N ILE A 151 5.85 3.31 11.32
CA ILE A 151 5.11 3.13 12.58
C ILE A 151 5.87 2.13 13.42
N ASP A 152 6.38 2.58 14.56
CA ASP A 152 7.14 1.73 15.47
C ASP A 152 6.26 0.83 16.33
N ASP A 153 6.92 -0.05 17.06
CA ASP A 153 6.29 -0.97 17.99
C ASP A 153 5.39 -0.23 18.97
N ASP A 154 5.78 0.92 19.49
CA ASP A 154 4.94 1.65 20.45
C ASP A 154 3.79 2.40 19.78
N TYR A 155 3.48 2.03 18.53
CA TYR A 155 2.49 2.61 17.65
C TYR A 155 2.74 4.10 17.42
N ASN A 156 3.98 4.59 17.58
CA ASN A 156 4.32 5.96 17.23
C ASN A 156 4.56 6.05 15.73
N MET A 157 3.86 6.98 15.09
CA MET A 157 4.06 7.29 13.69
C MET A 157 5.12 8.37 13.52
N LYS A 158 6.06 8.11 12.62
CA LYS A 158 7.04 9.09 12.12
C LYS A 158 6.84 9.26 10.63
N ILE A 159 6.89 10.51 10.18
CA ILE A 159 6.74 10.90 8.78
C ILE A 159 8.06 11.55 8.37
N TYR A 160 8.64 11.03 7.30
CA TYR A 160 9.89 11.52 6.74
C TYR A 160 9.65 12.09 5.35
N ALA A 161 10.40 13.13 4.98
CA ALA A 161 10.44 13.57 3.60
C ALA A 161 11.06 12.46 2.74
N ALA A 162 10.31 11.93 1.78
CA ALA A 162 10.82 10.92 0.85
C ALA A 162 11.70 11.56 -0.21
N VAL A 163 11.39 12.80 -0.58
CA VAL A 163 12.15 13.64 -1.53
C VAL A 163 12.41 15.01 -0.91
N PRO A 164 13.33 15.84 -1.44
CA PRO A 164 13.48 17.22 -0.99
C PRO A 164 12.16 18.00 -1.12
N ILE A 165 11.73 18.66 -0.04
CA ILE A 165 10.51 19.50 0.02
C ILE A 165 10.94 20.93 0.32
N LYS A 166 10.59 21.88 -0.54
CA LYS A 166 10.95 23.30 -0.36
C LYS A 166 10.00 23.99 0.60
N ALA A 167 10.46 25.08 1.24
CA ALA A 167 9.62 25.90 2.09
C ALA A 167 8.39 26.41 1.32
N GLY A 168 7.20 26.19 1.88
CA GLY A 168 5.92 26.55 1.27
C GLY A 168 5.28 25.46 0.38
N GLU A 169 5.98 24.35 0.10
CA GLU A 169 5.38 23.20 -0.58
C GLU A 169 4.46 22.41 0.35
N VAL A 170 3.45 21.79 -0.24
CA VAL A 170 2.49 20.94 0.49
C VAL A 170 3.12 19.56 0.74
N ILE A 171 2.91 19.04 1.94
CA ILE A 171 3.32 17.69 2.33
C ILE A 171 2.18 16.72 1.96
N TYR A 172 2.47 15.73 1.12
CA TYR A 172 1.51 14.81 0.54
C TYR A 172 1.78 13.37 0.93
N ASN A 173 0.70 12.65 1.26
CA ASN A 173 0.68 11.20 1.38
C ASN A 173 -0.12 10.58 0.22
N SER A 174 0.01 9.27 -0.01
CA SER A 174 -0.85 8.52 -0.92
C SER A 174 -1.94 7.78 -0.15
N TYR A 175 -3.16 7.79 -0.67
CA TYR A 175 -4.31 7.03 -0.12
C TYR A 175 -4.63 5.81 -0.99
N THR A 176 -3.87 5.61 -2.06
CA THR A 176 -4.10 4.56 -3.06
C THR A 176 -2.85 3.70 -3.18
N ASN A 177 -3.02 2.45 -3.60
CA ASN A 177 -1.89 1.64 -4.05
C ASN A 177 -1.22 2.36 -5.26
N PRO A 178 0.07 2.70 -5.16
CA PRO A 178 0.79 3.44 -6.19
C PRO A 178 0.92 2.68 -7.52
N LEU A 179 0.81 1.34 -7.49
CA LEU A 179 0.88 0.48 -8.68
C LEU A 179 -0.46 0.31 -9.41
N MET A 180 -1.56 0.84 -8.88
CA MET A 180 -2.83 0.89 -9.62
C MET A 180 -2.73 1.84 -10.82
N GLY A 181 -3.49 1.58 -11.89
CA GLY A 181 -3.69 2.53 -13.01
C GLY A 181 -4.58 3.73 -12.65
N THR A 182 -4.62 4.74 -13.53
CA THR A 182 -5.33 6.01 -13.24
C THR A 182 -6.81 5.80 -12.92
N VAL A 183 -7.50 4.93 -13.68
CA VAL A 183 -8.93 4.69 -13.48
C VAL A 183 -9.21 4.05 -12.12
N GLN A 184 -8.39 3.08 -11.70
CA GLN A 184 -8.52 2.41 -10.40
C GLN A 184 -8.25 3.36 -9.25
N ARG A 185 -7.19 4.18 -9.33
CA ARG A 185 -6.89 5.19 -8.29
C ARG A 185 -8.03 6.19 -8.14
N GLN A 186 -8.54 6.73 -9.25
CA GLN A 186 -9.65 7.67 -9.24
C GLN A 186 -10.95 7.05 -8.71
N HIS A 187 -11.23 5.80 -9.09
CA HIS A 187 -12.38 5.07 -8.57
C HIS A 187 -12.28 4.84 -7.06
N HIS A 188 -11.12 4.38 -6.58
CA HIS A 188 -10.85 4.19 -5.16
C HIS A 188 -11.06 5.49 -4.37
N LEU A 189 -10.46 6.61 -4.82
CA LEU A 189 -10.57 7.90 -4.15
C LEU A 189 -12.00 8.46 -4.12
N ARG A 190 -12.78 8.24 -5.20
CA ARG A 190 -14.19 8.63 -5.21
C ARG A 190 -15.02 7.82 -4.21
N LEU A 191 -14.82 6.50 -4.17
CA LEU A 191 -15.55 5.62 -3.25
C LEU A 191 -15.19 5.87 -1.78
N THR A 192 -13.90 6.00 -1.48
CA THR A 192 -13.43 6.00 -0.09
C THR A 192 -13.31 7.39 0.51
N ARG A 193 -13.25 8.44 -0.31
CA ARG A 193 -13.01 9.84 0.14
C ARG A 193 -13.83 10.91 -0.61
N HIS A 194 -14.60 10.55 -1.64
CA HIS A 194 -15.23 11.50 -2.59
C HIS A 194 -14.24 12.55 -3.15
N ILE A 195 -13.01 12.11 -3.44
CA ILE A 195 -11.96 12.95 -4.04
C ILE A 195 -11.81 12.59 -5.52
N GLU A 196 -11.67 13.62 -6.36
CA GLU A 196 -11.18 13.50 -7.72
C GLU A 196 -9.77 14.09 -7.80
N CYS A 197 -8.76 13.25 -7.99
CA CYS A 197 -7.36 13.67 -7.93
C CYS A 197 -6.96 14.41 -9.20
N GLN A 198 -6.33 15.58 -9.06
CA GLN A 198 -5.83 16.40 -10.16
C GLN A 198 -4.30 16.55 -10.14
N CYS A 199 -3.60 15.60 -9.49
CA CYS A 199 -2.15 15.58 -9.46
C CYS A 199 -1.54 15.44 -10.87
N PHE A 200 -0.27 15.77 -11.03
CA PHE A 200 0.39 15.72 -12.34
C PHE A 200 0.33 14.32 -12.98
N ARG A 201 0.47 13.25 -12.18
CA ARG A 201 0.31 11.86 -12.66
C ARG A 201 -1.11 11.55 -13.15
N CYS A 202 -2.14 12.10 -12.50
CA CYS A 202 -3.53 11.88 -12.93
C CYS A 202 -3.92 12.71 -14.14
N ARG A 203 -3.26 13.85 -14.36
CA ARG A 203 -3.48 14.72 -15.52
C ARG A 203 -2.66 14.30 -16.74
N ASP A 204 -1.61 13.53 -16.50
CA ASP A 204 -0.77 12.95 -17.54
C ASP A 204 -1.33 11.60 -18.02
N PRO A 205 -1.79 11.49 -19.27
CA PRO A 205 -2.33 10.25 -19.81
C PRO A 205 -1.27 9.16 -20.07
N THR A 206 0.04 9.49 -20.06
CA THR A 206 1.13 8.49 -20.08
C THR A 206 1.51 8.03 -18.67
N GLU A 207 0.98 8.67 -17.62
CA GLU A 207 1.31 8.42 -16.22
C GLU A 207 2.82 8.50 -15.93
N LEU A 208 3.46 9.64 -16.20
CA LEU A 208 4.90 9.88 -16.03
C LEU A 208 5.76 9.09 -17.02
N ASP A 209 5.27 8.97 -18.25
CA ASP A 209 5.86 8.16 -19.33
C ASP A 209 6.01 6.67 -18.99
N THR A 210 5.38 6.22 -17.90
CA THR A 210 5.39 4.80 -17.52
C THR A 210 4.46 3.98 -18.38
N HIS A 211 3.45 4.60 -18.99
CA HIS A 211 2.38 3.96 -19.76
C HIS A 211 1.61 2.89 -18.97
N MET A 212 1.49 3.07 -17.64
CA MET A 212 0.85 2.11 -16.74
C MET A 212 -0.62 1.82 -17.07
N SER A 213 -1.31 2.68 -17.82
CA SER A 213 -2.69 2.46 -18.29
C SER A 213 -2.83 2.41 -19.82
N SER A 214 -1.74 2.24 -20.58
CA SER A 214 -1.78 2.28 -22.05
C SER A 214 -2.00 0.91 -22.70
N LEU A 215 -2.71 0.91 -23.83
CA LEU A 215 -2.92 -0.27 -24.68
C LEU A 215 -1.97 -0.27 -25.88
N LYS A 216 -1.56 -1.44 -26.37
CA LYS A 216 -0.86 -1.55 -27.65
C LYS A 216 -1.79 -1.20 -28.80
N CYS A 217 -1.31 -0.38 -29.72
CA CYS A 217 -2.03 -0.07 -30.94
C CYS A 217 -2.05 -1.30 -31.86
N LYS A 218 -3.20 -1.56 -32.49
CA LYS A 218 -3.35 -2.64 -33.47
C LYS A 218 -3.17 -2.17 -34.92
N GLN A 219 -2.95 -0.87 -35.13
CA GLN A 219 -2.81 -0.25 -36.46
C GLN A 219 -1.37 0.20 -36.79
N CYS A 220 -0.46 0.15 -35.82
CA CYS A 220 0.97 0.39 -36.04
C CYS A 220 1.80 -0.48 -35.09
N PRO A 221 3.04 -0.85 -35.47
CA PRO A 221 3.83 -1.85 -34.74
C PRO A 221 4.24 -1.41 -33.33
N ASP A 222 4.69 -0.17 -33.17
CA ASP A 222 5.35 0.28 -31.94
C ASP A 222 4.52 1.28 -31.12
N GLY A 223 3.29 1.55 -31.56
CA GLY A 223 2.49 2.63 -30.98
C GLY A 223 1.62 2.21 -29.81
N TYR A 224 1.39 3.16 -28.89
CA TYR A 224 0.56 2.97 -27.70
C TYR A 224 -0.62 3.93 -27.67
N ALA A 225 -1.80 3.40 -27.35
CA ALA A 225 -3.00 4.16 -27.13
C ALA A 225 -3.17 4.52 -25.66
N ILE A 226 -3.27 5.82 -25.41
CA ILE A 226 -3.54 6.41 -24.09
C ILE A 226 -5.02 6.76 -23.94
N CYS A 227 -5.52 6.75 -22.71
CA CYS A 227 -6.88 7.22 -22.40
C CYS A 227 -6.85 8.66 -21.92
N SER A 228 -7.42 9.58 -22.69
CA SER A 228 -7.60 10.98 -22.30
C SER A 228 -9.09 11.31 -22.33
N HIS A 229 -9.66 11.69 -21.18
CA HIS A 229 -11.09 12.01 -21.04
C HIS A 229 -12.03 10.93 -21.62
N GLY A 230 -11.69 9.64 -21.45
CA GLY A 230 -12.48 8.52 -21.96
C GLY A 230 -12.25 8.18 -23.44
N LYS A 231 -11.41 8.95 -24.15
CA LYS A 231 -11.02 8.66 -25.54
C LYS A 231 -9.69 7.93 -25.55
N TRP A 232 -9.68 6.73 -26.15
CA TRP A 232 -8.46 5.96 -26.37
C TRP A 232 -7.87 6.27 -27.74
N GLN A 233 -6.66 6.82 -27.77
CA GLN A 233 -6.02 7.27 -29.01
C GLN A 233 -4.53 6.94 -29.01
N CYS A 234 -4.06 6.32 -30.10
CA CYS A 234 -2.65 6.03 -30.35
C CYS A 234 -1.86 7.33 -30.49
N LEU A 235 -0.71 7.42 -29.82
CA LEU A 235 0.17 8.58 -29.90
C LEU A 235 0.86 8.70 -31.28
N ASP A 236 1.16 7.57 -31.92
CA ASP A 236 1.94 7.54 -33.17
C ASP A 236 1.07 7.68 -34.41
N CYS A 237 0.12 6.76 -34.61
CA CYS A 237 -0.70 6.69 -35.82
C CYS A 237 -2.09 7.32 -35.66
N GLN A 238 -2.42 7.86 -34.48
CA GLN A 238 -3.70 8.51 -34.18
C GLN A 238 -4.94 7.59 -34.26
N ALA A 239 -4.75 6.29 -34.43
CA ALA A 239 -5.82 5.29 -34.39
C ALA A 239 -6.60 5.35 -33.07
N ILE A 240 -7.92 5.28 -33.16
CA ILE A 240 -8.83 5.28 -32.01
C ILE A 240 -9.15 3.84 -31.63
N ILE A 241 -9.05 3.52 -30.34
CA ILE A 241 -9.56 2.25 -29.79
C ILE A 241 -10.95 2.51 -29.22
N ASP A 242 -11.89 1.60 -29.49
CA ASP A 242 -13.23 1.67 -28.92
C ASP A 242 -13.18 1.59 -27.37
N PRO A 243 -13.71 2.59 -26.63
CA PRO A 243 -13.75 2.57 -25.18
C PRO A 243 -14.45 1.33 -24.59
N VAL A 244 -15.48 0.80 -25.27
CA VAL A 244 -16.20 -0.40 -24.80
C VAL A 244 -15.31 -1.63 -24.93
N PHE A 245 -14.56 -1.76 -26.02
CA PHE A 245 -13.55 -2.80 -26.18
C PHE A 245 -12.46 -2.70 -25.10
N ALA A 246 -11.89 -1.51 -24.89
CA ALA A 246 -10.86 -1.29 -23.88
C ALA A 246 -11.35 -1.67 -22.47
N GLN A 247 -12.57 -1.27 -22.11
CA GLN A 247 -13.17 -1.63 -20.82
C GLN A 247 -13.35 -3.14 -20.67
N LYS A 248 -13.89 -3.83 -21.69
CA LYS A 248 -14.06 -5.29 -21.67
C LYS A 248 -12.73 -6.02 -21.50
N LEU A 249 -11.70 -5.58 -22.21
CA LEU A 249 -10.35 -6.13 -22.11
C LEU A 249 -9.78 -5.98 -20.69
N LEU A 250 -9.93 -4.80 -20.07
CA LEU A 250 -9.46 -4.55 -18.70
C LEU A 250 -10.20 -5.40 -17.66
N VAL A 251 -11.52 -5.58 -17.81
CA VAL A 251 -12.34 -6.43 -16.93
C VAL A 251 -11.91 -7.89 -17.08
N GLN A 252 -11.83 -8.38 -18.32
CA GLN A 252 -11.44 -9.76 -18.59
C GLN A 252 -10.04 -10.09 -18.05
N ALA A 253 -9.07 -9.18 -18.25
CA ALA A 253 -7.73 -9.39 -17.73
C ALA A 253 -7.70 -9.41 -16.19
N SER A 254 -8.46 -8.52 -15.54
CA SER A 254 -8.58 -8.52 -14.07
C SER A 254 -9.20 -9.82 -13.53
N GLU A 255 -10.24 -10.33 -14.18
CA GLU A 255 -10.91 -11.59 -13.82
C GLU A 255 -9.99 -12.80 -14.00
N ASP A 256 -9.30 -12.87 -15.14
CA ASP A 256 -8.34 -13.95 -15.42
C ASP A 256 -7.21 -13.99 -14.37
N ILE A 257 -6.67 -12.82 -13.98
CA ILE A 257 -5.64 -12.71 -12.92
C ILE A 257 -6.19 -13.20 -11.59
N GLY A 258 -7.40 -12.76 -11.21
CA GLY A 258 -8.06 -13.22 -9.98
C GLY A 258 -8.30 -14.73 -9.93
N ASN A 259 -8.51 -15.36 -11.09
CA ASN A 259 -8.77 -16.80 -11.21
C ASN A 259 -7.50 -17.67 -11.29
N ALA A 260 -6.31 -17.08 -11.39
CA ALA A 260 -5.05 -17.82 -11.52
C ALA A 260 -4.62 -18.55 -10.23
N ASN A 261 -5.18 -18.19 -9.07
CA ASN A 261 -5.05 -18.91 -7.80
C ASN A 261 -3.60 -19.28 -7.39
N GLY A 262 -2.62 -18.42 -7.70
CA GLY A 262 -1.23 -18.65 -7.30
C GLY A 262 -0.43 -19.62 -8.20
N ASP A 263 -1.00 -20.08 -9.32
CA ASP A 263 -0.30 -20.97 -10.25
C ASP A 263 0.62 -20.19 -11.20
N VAL A 264 1.93 -20.49 -11.14
CA VAL A 264 2.95 -19.76 -11.91
C VAL A 264 2.80 -19.98 -13.42
N MET A 265 2.41 -21.18 -13.85
CA MET A 265 2.26 -21.50 -15.26
C MET A 265 1.09 -20.72 -15.87
N THR A 266 -0.02 -20.65 -15.13
CA THR A 266 -1.18 -19.83 -15.48
C THR A 266 -0.78 -18.35 -15.58
N TYR A 267 -0.04 -17.80 -14.61
CA TYR A 267 0.41 -16.42 -14.71
C TYR A 267 1.32 -16.15 -15.91
N GLU A 268 2.25 -17.06 -16.25
CA GLU A 268 3.11 -16.92 -17.45
C GLU A 268 2.32 -17.04 -18.76
N GLU A 269 1.23 -17.83 -18.78
CA GLU A 269 0.29 -17.88 -19.90
C GLU A 269 -0.49 -16.57 -20.05
N LEU A 270 -0.99 -16.01 -18.94
CA LEU A 270 -1.69 -14.72 -18.93
C LEU A 270 -0.76 -13.59 -19.35
N LEU A 271 0.49 -13.59 -18.87
CA LEU A 271 1.48 -12.59 -19.27
C LEU A 271 1.71 -12.63 -20.78
N ARG A 272 1.89 -13.82 -21.37
CA ARG A 272 2.05 -13.99 -22.82
C ARG A 272 0.81 -13.54 -23.60
N LYS A 273 -0.38 -13.95 -23.15
CA LYS A 273 -1.68 -13.58 -23.76
C LYS A 273 -1.81 -12.05 -23.84
N TYR A 274 -1.68 -11.38 -22.70
CA TYR A 274 -1.97 -9.96 -22.57
C TYR A 274 -0.82 -9.03 -22.97
N SER A 275 0.41 -9.54 -23.13
CA SER A 275 1.54 -8.76 -23.67
C SER A 275 1.32 -8.28 -25.11
N SER A 276 0.37 -8.86 -25.84
CA SER A 276 0.01 -8.38 -27.18
C SER A 276 -0.96 -7.20 -27.15
N ASP A 277 -1.65 -6.97 -26.03
CA ASP A 277 -2.72 -5.98 -25.87
C ASP A 277 -2.32 -4.78 -25.03
N PHE A 278 -1.41 -4.96 -24.07
CA PHE A 278 -1.00 -3.92 -23.13
C PHE A 278 0.44 -3.45 -23.34
N HIS A 279 0.72 -2.21 -22.92
CA HIS A 279 2.10 -1.74 -22.73
C HIS A 279 2.84 -2.66 -21.73
N PRO A 280 4.14 -2.95 -21.89
CA PRO A 280 4.88 -3.82 -20.96
C PRO A 280 4.79 -3.42 -19.48
N ASN A 281 4.68 -2.13 -19.20
CA ASN A 281 4.53 -1.56 -17.85
C ASN A 281 3.07 -1.40 -17.39
N HIS A 282 2.10 -1.90 -18.16
CA HIS A 282 0.70 -1.78 -17.79
C HIS A 282 0.43 -2.41 -16.42
N PHE A 283 -0.37 -1.75 -15.58
CA PHE A 283 -0.53 -2.13 -14.18
C PHE A 283 -0.98 -3.60 -13.98
N LEU A 284 -1.81 -4.14 -14.88
CA LEU A 284 -2.19 -5.57 -14.86
C LEU A 284 -1.03 -6.51 -15.20
N LEU A 285 -0.14 -6.12 -16.12
CA LEU A 285 1.06 -6.92 -16.39
C LEU A 285 2.04 -6.83 -15.23
N ILE A 286 2.17 -5.68 -14.59
CA ILE A 286 2.95 -5.53 -13.36
C ILE A 286 2.41 -6.44 -12.25
N ASP A 287 1.09 -6.50 -12.05
CA ASP A 287 0.45 -7.39 -11.09
C ASP A 287 0.76 -8.87 -11.38
N ILE A 288 0.62 -9.31 -12.64
CA ILE A 288 1.00 -10.66 -13.07
C ILE A 288 2.48 -10.94 -12.75
N LYS A 289 3.38 -10.01 -13.07
CA LYS A 289 4.83 -10.15 -12.82
C LYS A 289 5.15 -10.24 -11.33
N GLN A 290 4.48 -9.44 -10.48
CA GLN A 290 4.63 -9.51 -9.03
C GLN A 290 4.17 -10.86 -8.47
N ASN A 291 3.06 -11.41 -8.99
CA ASN A 291 2.58 -12.72 -8.61
C ASN A 291 3.56 -13.84 -9.04
N ILE A 292 4.10 -13.80 -10.26
CA ILE A 292 5.14 -14.74 -10.71
C ILE A 292 6.36 -14.65 -9.78
N ALA A 293 6.89 -13.45 -9.54
CA ALA A 293 8.05 -13.24 -8.67
C ALA A 293 7.82 -13.81 -7.25
N THR A 294 6.60 -13.66 -6.71
CA THR A 294 6.21 -14.20 -5.41
C THR A 294 6.22 -15.73 -5.39
N VAL A 295 5.67 -16.38 -6.41
CA VAL A 295 5.67 -17.85 -6.51
C VAL A 295 7.09 -18.38 -6.69
N LEU A 296 7.90 -17.76 -7.55
CA LEU A 296 9.29 -18.15 -7.77
C LEU A 296 10.14 -17.97 -6.49
N ARG A 297 9.87 -16.94 -5.70
CA ARG A 297 10.50 -16.75 -4.38
C ARG A 297 10.19 -17.91 -3.44
N ALA A 298 8.95 -18.37 -3.38
CA ALA A 298 8.57 -19.52 -2.55
C ALA A 298 9.30 -20.81 -2.99
N VAL A 299 9.52 -20.99 -4.29
CA VAL A 299 10.28 -22.13 -4.83
C VAL A 299 11.76 -22.07 -4.39
N LEU A 300 12.38 -20.88 -4.43
CA LEU A 300 13.80 -20.71 -4.09
C LEU A 300 14.10 -20.79 -2.59
N ILE A 301 13.15 -20.42 -1.72
CA ILE A 301 13.30 -20.54 -0.26
C ILE A 301 13.24 -22.02 0.18
N ASN A 302 12.73 -22.92 -0.67
CA ASN A 302 12.65 -24.33 -0.35
C ASN A 302 14.05 -25.00 -0.39
N SER A 303 14.64 -25.18 0.80
CA SER A 303 15.98 -25.77 0.99
C SER A 303 16.13 -27.21 0.49
N MET A 304 15.03 -27.89 0.13
CA MET A 304 15.07 -29.24 -0.45
C MET A 304 15.27 -29.24 -1.96
N ARG A 305 15.31 -28.08 -2.61
CA ARG A 305 15.50 -27.95 -4.07
C ARG A 305 16.81 -27.27 -4.37
N GLU A 306 17.51 -27.76 -5.39
CA GLU A 306 18.70 -27.07 -5.90
C GLU A 306 18.30 -25.73 -6.55
N PRO A 307 19.11 -24.67 -6.35
CA PRO A 307 18.92 -23.40 -7.04
C PRO A 307 18.91 -23.58 -8.56
N ASN A 308 17.85 -23.15 -9.22
CA ASN A 308 17.72 -23.24 -10.67
C ASN A 308 18.07 -21.88 -11.31
N LYS A 309 19.12 -21.87 -12.15
CA LYS A 309 19.57 -20.66 -12.87
C LYS A 309 18.48 -19.99 -13.70
N ASP A 310 17.59 -20.75 -14.32
CA ASP A 310 16.51 -20.20 -15.15
C ASP A 310 15.46 -19.50 -14.29
N ILE A 311 15.16 -20.04 -13.09
CA ILE A 311 14.28 -19.36 -12.13
C ILE A 311 14.92 -18.05 -11.66
N LEU A 312 16.22 -18.06 -11.35
CA LEU A 312 16.94 -16.86 -10.91
C LEU A 312 16.96 -15.79 -12.01
N ARG A 313 17.30 -16.16 -13.26
CA ARG A 313 17.27 -15.25 -14.41
C ARG A 313 15.88 -14.67 -14.61
N ARG A 314 14.85 -15.51 -14.57
CA ARG A 314 13.46 -15.06 -14.72
C ARG A 314 13.07 -14.04 -13.65
N ARG A 315 13.49 -14.25 -12.39
CA ARG A 315 13.25 -13.28 -11.31
C ARG A 315 13.98 -11.95 -11.55
N LEU A 316 15.20 -11.99 -12.06
CA LEU A 316 15.97 -10.78 -12.38
C LEU A 316 15.26 -9.96 -13.46
N GLU A 317 14.85 -10.59 -14.57
CA GLU A 317 14.08 -9.95 -15.64
C GLU A 317 12.83 -9.25 -15.10
N LEU A 318 12.04 -9.95 -14.28
CA LEU A 318 10.82 -9.37 -13.69
C LEU A 318 11.13 -8.16 -12.81
N CYS A 319 12.19 -8.20 -12.01
CA CYS A 319 12.59 -7.09 -11.17
C CYS A 319 13.10 -5.90 -12.00
N GLU A 320 13.89 -6.15 -13.05
CA GLU A 320 14.39 -5.12 -13.98
C GLU A 320 13.27 -4.38 -14.70
N GLU A 321 12.18 -5.08 -15.02
CA GLU A 321 10.97 -4.47 -15.60
C GLU A 321 10.16 -3.66 -14.57
N ILE A 322 10.10 -4.09 -13.31
CA ILE A 322 9.26 -3.47 -12.26
C ILE A 322 9.93 -2.24 -11.63
N LEU A 323 11.24 -2.31 -11.35
CA LEU A 323 11.97 -1.30 -10.59
C LEU A 323 11.82 0.13 -11.17
N PRO A 324 11.99 0.37 -12.49
CA PRO A 324 11.82 1.70 -13.06
C PRO A 324 10.41 2.27 -12.87
N VAL A 325 9.39 1.42 -12.95
CA VAL A 325 7.99 1.82 -12.76
C VAL A 325 7.76 2.26 -11.31
N VAL A 326 8.22 1.46 -10.34
CA VAL A 326 8.10 1.80 -8.90
C VAL A 326 8.80 3.13 -8.60
N ARG A 327 10.01 3.33 -9.13
CA ARG A 327 10.81 4.55 -8.92
C ARG A 327 10.12 5.80 -9.45
N ALA A 328 9.42 5.69 -10.57
CA ALA A 328 8.68 6.81 -11.17
C ALA A 328 7.47 7.21 -10.32
N VAL A 329 6.74 6.25 -9.75
CA VAL A 329 5.47 6.51 -9.04
C VAL A 329 5.61 6.71 -7.54
N ILE A 330 6.71 6.27 -6.93
CA ILE A 330 7.09 6.52 -5.52
C ILE A 330 8.57 6.90 -5.47
N PRO A 331 8.93 8.16 -5.78
CA PRO A 331 10.32 8.59 -5.81
C PRO A 331 10.92 8.74 -4.41
N GLY A 332 12.25 8.71 -4.35
CA GLY A 332 13.00 8.93 -3.11
C GLY A 332 12.97 7.74 -2.15
N TYR A 333 12.87 8.00 -0.85
CA TYR A 333 12.76 6.94 0.16
C TYR A 333 11.46 6.16 -0.02
N SER A 334 11.59 4.93 -0.51
CA SER A 334 10.47 4.08 -0.91
C SER A 334 10.68 2.66 -0.43
N LYS A 335 9.85 2.25 0.55
CA LYS A 335 9.78 0.88 1.07
C LYS A 335 9.61 -0.14 -0.06
N LEU A 336 8.68 0.11 -0.97
CA LEU A 336 8.37 -0.79 -2.09
C LEU A 336 9.59 -0.96 -3.03
N TYR A 337 10.28 0.14 -3.35
CA TYR A 337 11.46 0.09 -4.20
C TYR A 337 12.62 -0.64 -3.52
N ALA A 338 12.84 -0.40 -2.23
CA ALA A 338 13.89 -1.05 -1.46
C ALA A 338 13.69 -2.58 -1.35
N ILE A 339 12.45 -3.02 -1.11
CA ILE A 339 12.08 -4.44 -1.09
C ILE A 339 12.34 -5.07 -2.47
N ALA A 340 11.93 -4.41 -3.55
CA ALA A 340 12.18 -4.91 -4.90
C ALA A 340 13.68 -5.00 -5.23
N LEU A 341 14.47 -4.01 -4.83
CA LEU A 341 15.94 -4.05 -4.97
C LEU A 341 16.57 -5.21 -4.20
N TYR A 342 16.08 -5.49 -2.99
CA TYR A 342 16.60 -6.60 -2.21
C TYR A 342 16.25 -7.96 -2.85
N GLU A 343 15.04 -8.13 -3.38
CA GLU A 343 14.67 -9.36 -4.08
C GLU A 343 15.47 -9.54 -5.39
N TYR A 344 15.83 -8.45 -6.07
CA TYR A 344 16.80 -8.44 -7.18
C TYR A 344 18.18 -8.90 -6.70
N LEU A 345 18.72 -8.28 -5.64
CA LEU A 345 20.04 -8.60 -5.06
C LEU A 345 20.20 -10.09 -4.77
N LEU A 346 19.21 -10.69 -4.09
CA LEU A 346 19.26 -12.11 -3.72
C LEU A 346 19.37 -13.01 -4.96
N SER A 347 18.57 -12.72 -5.99
CA SER A 347 18.58 -13.51 -7.22
C SER A 347 19.88 -13.30 -8.02
N PHE A 348 20.42 -12.08 -7.97
CA PHE A 348 21.61 -11.66 -8.70
C PHE A 348 22.87 -12.33 -8.12
N LEU A 349 23.01 -12.30 -6.79
CA LEU A 349 24.13 -12.93 -6.09
C LEU A 349 24.16 -14.44 -6.26
N GLU A 350 23.01 -15.09 -6.07
CA GLU A 350 22.94 -16.55 -6.21
C GLU A 350 23.28 -16.98 -7.65
N LEU A 351 22.77 -16.26 -8.65
CA LEU A 351 23.11 -16.54 -10.06
C LEU A 351 24.61 -16.34 -10.33
N ALA A 352 25.20 -15.24 -9.83
CA ALA A 352 26.62 -14.97 -9.97
C ALA A 352 27.50 -16.07 -9.35
N GLU A 353 27.12 -16.56 -8.17
CA GLU A 353 27.80 -17.67 -7.49
C GLU A 353 27.71 -18.96 -8.30
N LEU A 354 26.53 -19.29 -8.84
CA LEU A 354 26.35 -20.49 -9.66
C LEU A 354 27.14 -20.41 -10.97
N ASP A 355 27.15 -19.26 -11.63
CA ASP A 355 27.91 -19.02 -12.87
C ASP A 355 29.42 -19.12 -12.62
N PHE A 356 29.90 -18.61 -11.48
CA PHE A 356 31.31 -18.72 -11.12
C PHE A 356 31.70 -20.16 -10.76
N ARG A 357 30.87 -20.86 -9.97
CA ARG A 357 31.10 -22.27 -9.60
C ARG A 357 31.09 -23.20 -10.80
N SER A 358 30.21 -22.95 -11.77
CA SER A 358 30.16 -23.72 -13.02
C SER A 358 31.23 -23.31 -14.04
N LYS A 359 32.06 -22.29 -13.71
CA LYS A 359 33.10 -21.72 -14.57
C LYS A 359 32.56 -21.11 -15.87
N GLU A 360 31.29 -20.70 -15.87
CA GLU A 360 30.69 -19.94 -16.97
C GLU A 360 31.19 -18.49 -17.01
N ILE A 361 31.54 -17.94 -15.84
CA ILE A 361 32.21 -16.63 -15.75
C ILE A 361 33.60 -16.78 -15.11
N PRO A 362 34.59 -16.00 -15.58
CA PRO A 362 35.89 -15.93 -14.95
C PRO A 362 35.85 -15.11 -13.64
N LYS A 363 36.93 -15.20 -12.86
CA LYS A 363 37.04 -14.63 -11.51
C LYS A 363 36.88 -13.10 -11.49
N ASP A 364 37.50 -12.42 -12.46
CA ASP A 364 37.39 -10.97 -12.67
C ASP A 364 35.94 -10.54 -12.87
N MET A 365 35.18 -11.22 -13.73
CA MET A 365 33.74 -10.94 -13.91
C MET A 365 32.92 -11.23 -12.65
N TYR A 366 33.28 -12.25 -11.86
CA TYR A 366 32.62 -12.51 -10.59
C TYR A 366 32.89 -11.40 -9.56
N ILE A 367 34.13 -10.88 -9.48
CA ILE A 367 34.47 -9.72 -8.64
C ILE A 367 33.68 -8.48 -9.06
N GLU A 368 33.56 -8.20 -10.36
CA GLU A 368 32.73 -7.10 -10.88
C GLU A 368 31.26 -7.25 -10.44
N LYS A 369 30.71 -8.46 -10.54
CA LYS A 369 29.35 -8.74 -10.05
C LYS A 369 29.23 -8.51 -8.54
N LEU A 370 30.22 -8.90 -7.73
CA LEU A 370 30.20 -8.64 -6.29
C LEU A 370 30.20 -7.13 -5.97
N HIS A 371 30.95 -6.31 -6.71
CA HIS A 371 30.87 -4.85 -6.56
C HIS A 371 29.49 -4.31 -6.90
N VAL A 372 28.88 -4.76 -7.99
CA VAL A 372 27.50 -4.37 -8.34
C VAL A 372 26.52 -4.75 -7.23
N ALA A 373 26.64 -5.97 -6.69
CA ALA A 373 25.80 -6.44 -5.60
C ALA A 373 25.98 -5.60 -4.32
N ARG A 374 27.21 -5.16 -4.02
CA ARG A 374 27.48 -4.27 -2.89
C ARG A 374 26.72 -2.96 -3.01
N GLU A 375 26.74 -2.32 -4.18
CA GLU A 375 26.05 -1.04 -4.40
C GLU A 375 24.52 -1.20 -4.30
N ILE A 376 23.97 -2.29 -4.85
CA ILE A 376 22.54 -2.60 -4.73
C ILE A 376 22.14 -2.81 -3.26
N ALA A 377 22.95 -3.54 -2.50
CA ALA A 377 22.72 -3.79 -1.08
C ALA A 377 22.78 -2.49 -0.26
N LEU A 378 23.72 -1.60 -0.58
CA LEU A 378 23.84 -0.28 0.04
C LEU A 378 22.60 0.56 -0.23
N GLU A 379 22.19 0.70 -1.49
CA GLU A 379 21.01 1.48 -1.85
C GLU A 379 19.73 0.94 -1.19
N SER A 380 19.51 -0.39 -1.25
CA SER A 380 18.34 -1.02 -0.63
C SER A 380 18.27 -0.77 0.88
N LYS A 381 19.42 -0.86 1.58
CA LYS A 381 19.52 -0.59 3.00
C LYS A 381 19.26 0.87 3.34
N ASP A 382 19.86 1.80 2.59
CA ASP A 382 19.73 3.23 2.84
C ASP A 382 18.28 3.69 2.70
N LEU A 383 17.55 3.16 1.72
CA LEU A 383 16.13 3.46 1.50
C LEU A 383 15.21 3.00 2.64
N LEU A 384 15.66 2.06 3.48
CA LEU A 384 14.94 1.55 4.65
C LEU A 384 15.46 2.10 5.97
N SER A 385 16.38 3.08 5.94
CA SER A 385 17.04 3.63 7.13
C SER A 385 16.07 4.24 8.17
N PHE A 386 14.86 4.59 7.76
CA PHE A 386 13.83 5.16 8.63
C PHE A 386 12.86 4.13 9.23
N GLU A 387 12.97 2.86 8.82
CA GLU A 387 12.07 1.81 9.29
C GLU A 387 12.41 1.39 10.74
N PRO A 388 11.40 1.12 11.58
CA PRO A 388 11.64 0.72 12.96
C PRO A 388 12.38 -0.63 13.03
N PRO A 389 13.35 -0.81 13.94
CA PRO A 389 14.20 -2.02 13.96
C PRO A 389 13.48 -3.37 14.13
N ASN A 390 12.24 -3.35 14.60
CA ASN A 390 11.40 -4.53 14.85
C ASN A 390 10.23 -4.63 13.87
N SER A 391 10.11 -3.72 12.91
CA SER A 391 9.16 -3.89 11.81
C SER A 391 9.65 -4.99 10.85
N PRO A 392 8.78 -5.54 9.99
CA PRO A 392 9.20 -6.44 8.92
C PRO A 392 10.35 -5.86 8.08
N GLU A 393 10.32 -4.56 7.80
CA GLU A 393 11.38 -3.87 7.06
C GLU A 393 12.64 -3.62 7.91
N GLY A 394 12.52 -3.36 9.21
CA GLY A 394 13.69 -3.31 10.11
C GLY A 394 14.42 -4.65 10.17
N HIS A 395 13.69 -5.76 10.17
CA HIS A 395 14.28 -7.09 10.02
C HIS A 395 14.94 -7.28 8.66
N LEU A 396 14.35 -6.72 7.60
CA LEU A 396 14.95 -6.72 6.27
C LEU A 396 16.28 -5.98 6.23
N VAL A 397 16.39 -4.81 6.87
CA VAL A 397 17.64 -4.05 7.02
C VAL A 397 18.74 -4.89 7.66
N ARG A 398 18.42 -5.66 8.70
CA ARG A 398 19.39 -6.58 9.33
C ARG A 398 19.85 -7.68 8.38
N ARG A 399 18.93 -8.25 7.60
CA ARG A 399 19.25 -9.28 6.60
C ARG A 399 20.13 -8.72 5.48
N ILE A 400 19.83 -7.51 5.00
CA ILE A 400 20.67 -6.81 4.01
C ILE A 400 22.07 -6.57 4.59
N ALA A 401 22.19 -6.16 5.85
CA ALA A 401 23.50 -5.96 6.49
C ALA A 401 24.34 -7.25 6.54
N ILE A 402 23.73 -8.38 6.90
CA ILE A 402 24.42 -9.69 6.86
C ILE A 402 24.86 -10.02 5.42
N GLN A 403 23.99 -9.76 4.43
CA GLN A 403 24.34 -9.99 3.03
C GLN A 403 25.50 -9.10 2.57
N GLN A 404 25.56 -7.84 3.02
CA GLN A 404 26.68 -6.93 2.75
C GLN A 404 27.99 -7.48 3.31
N GLU A 405 28.01 -7.94 4.57
CA GLU A 405 29.19 -8.54 5.19
C GLU A 405 29.70 -9.74 4.37
N GLN A 406 28.80 -10.61 3.90
CA GLN A 406 29.17 -11.75 3.05
C GLN A 406 29.75 -11.35 1.69
N ILE A 407 29.24 -10.27 1.09
CA ILE A 407 29.76 -9.72 -0.17
C ILE A 407 31.19 -9.20 0.07
N GLU A 408 31.41 -8.44 1.14
CA GLU A 408 32.74 -7.88 1.48
C GLU A 408 33.78 -8.95 1.81
N GLU A 409 33.38 -10.00 2.53
CA GLU A 409 34.23 -11.17 2.78
C GLU A 409 34.63 -11.87 1.47
N SER A 410 33.68 -11.99 0.55
CA SER A 410 33.92 -12.59 -0.76
C SER A 410 34.86 -11.73 -1.61
N LEU A 411 34.63 -10.42 -1.69
CA LEU A 411 35.52 -9.47 -2.37
C LEU A 411 36.94 -9.56 -1.80
N SER A 412 37.08 -9.47 -0.48
CA SER A 412 38.37 -9.57 0.21
C SER A 412 39.10 -10.88 -0.10
N LYS A 413 38.37 -11.99 -0.21
CA LYS A 413 38.94 -13.31 -0.51
C LYS A 413 39.44 -13.43 -1.94
N PHE A 414 38.74 -12.83 -2.90
CA PHE A 414 39.07 -12.95 -4.33
C PHE A 414 40.00 -11.85 -4.84
N GLU A 415 40.03 -10.67 -4.24
CA GLU A 415 40.97 -9.60 -4.59
C GLU A 415 42.39 -9.84 -4.05
N ASN A 416 42.51 -10.46 -2.87
CA ASN A 416 43.81 -10.72 -2.22
C ASN A 416 44.51 -12.01 -2.69
N LYS A 417 43.99 -12.68 -3.71
CA LYS A 417 44.54 -13.88 -4.35
C LYS A 417 44.61 -13.67 -5.85
#